data_AF-A0A531LTJ3-F1
#
_entry.id   AF-A0A531LTJ3-F1
#
_cell.length_a   1.000
_cell.length_b   1.000
_cell.length_c   1.000
_cell.angle_alpha   90.00
_cell.angle_beta   90.00
_cell.angle_gamma   90.00
#
_symmetry.space_group_name_H-M   'P 1'
#
loop_
_entity.id
_entity.type
_entity.pdbx_description
1 polymer ?
#
loop_
_entity_poly.entity_id
_entity_poly.type
_entity_poly.pdbx_seq_one_letter_code
_entity_poly.pdbx_strand_id
1 'polypeptide(L)'
;AGKLEKQWMDEAEKAVKAYTGETRSDDLSTSATLGNTYDFNILFANVETIVPAIINSPPAPDIRRRFADEDPAAKDVAELIERAIRKQVDDSKLQVELEGEAQDGFLAGRGIIRLRFKSDIV
;
A
#
# COMPACT_ATOMS: atom_id res chain seq x y z
N ALA A 1 7.25 0.52 -22.23
CA ALA A 1 7.61 1.49 -21.20
C ALA A 1 8.30 2.70 -21.84
N GLY A 2 7.83 3.91 -21.56
CA GLY A 2 8.47 5.14 -22.06
C GLY A 2 9.78 5.43 -21.32
N LYS A 3 10.63 6.33 -21.84
CA LYS A 3 11.90 6.73 -21.17
C LYS A 3 11.70 7.19 -19.71
N LEU A 4 10.57 7.85 -19.43
CA LEU A 4 10.19 8.32 -18.08
C LEU A 4 9.91 7.17 -17.11
N GLU A 5 9.28 6.09 -17.57
CA GLU A 5 8.98 4.93 -16.73
C GLU A 5 10.25 4.21 -16.31
N LYS A 6 11.25 4.13 -17.21
CA LYS A 6 12.55 3.56 -16.89
C LYS A 6 13.29 4.38 -15.81
N GLN A 7 13.28 5.71 -15.94
CA GLN A 7 13.90 6.59 -14.94
C GLN A 7 13.26 6.40 -13.55
N TRP A 8 11.93 6.33 -13.50
CA TRP A 8 11.21 6.06 -12.25
C TRP A 8 11.57 4.70 -11.65
N MET A 9 11.66 3.64 -12.45
CA MET A 9 12.07 2.31 -11.98
C MET A 9 13.48 2.32 -11.37
N ASP A 10 14.43 3.01 -12.03
CA ASP A 10 15.81 3.11 -11.56
C ASP A 10 15.91 3.91 -10.24
N GLU A 11 15.03 4.90 -10.03
CA GLU A 11 14.93 5.67 -8.78
C GLU A 11 14.26 4.87 -7.66
N ALA A 12 13.18 4.15 -7.98
CA ALA A 12 12.48 3.28 -7.04
C ALA A 12 13.39 2.17 -6.51
N GLU A 13 14.20 1.55 -7.37
CA GLU A 13 15.16 0.52 -6.94
C GLU A 13 16.19 1.07 -5.93
N LYS A 14 16.63 2.32 -6.10
CA LYS A 14 17.54 2.98 -5.15
C LYS A 14 16.85 3.27 -3.82
N ALA A 15 15.60 3.73 -3.86
CA ALA A 15 14.82 4.00 -2.65
C ALA A 15 14.59 2.71 -1.83
N VAL A 16 14.27 1.60 -2.49
CA VAL A 16 14.12 0.28 -1.84
C VAL A 16 15.44 -0.17 -1.22
N LYS A 17 16.58 -0.04 -1.92
CA LYS A 17 17.90 -0.39 -1.35
C LYS A 17 18.26 0.44 -0.11
N ALA A 18 17.91 1.73 -0.11
CA ALA A 18 18.09 2.60 1.05
C ALA A 18 17.16 2.20 2.21
N TYR A 19 15.94 1.76 1.91
CA TYR A 19 14.97 1.26 2.88
C TYR A 19 15.38 -0.07 3.53
N THR A 20 15.77 -1.07 2.74
CA THR A 20 16.14 -2.41 3.25
C THR A 20 17.51 -2.43 3.91
N GLY A 21 18.38 -1.46 3.58
CA GLY A 21 19.75 -1.43 4.08
C GLY A 21 20.63 -2.57 3.54
N GLU A 22 20.18 -3.30 2.51
CA GLU A 22 20.84 -4.50 1.95
C GLU A 22 22.22 -4.24 1.33
N THR A 23 22.67 -2.99 1.25
CA THR A 23 23.95 -2.64 0.62
C THR A 23 25.15 -2.91 1.54
N ARG A 24 25.08 -3.85 2.49
CA ARG A 24 26.13 -3.93 3.52
C ARG A 24 26.37 -5.26 4.23
N SER A 25 26.22 -6.37 3.54
CA SER A 25 26.74 -7.65 4.02
C SER A 25 28.06 -8.08 3.35
N ASP A 26 28.37 -7.59 2.14
CA ASP A 26 29.54 -8.05 1.38
C ASP A 26 30.83 -7.22 1.62
N ASP A 27 30.71 -6.01 2.18
CA ASP A 27 31.85 -5.15 2.58
C ASP A 27 32.21 -5.28 4.09
N LEU A 28 31.76 -6.36 4.74
CA LEU A 28 32.11 -6.71 6.12
C LEU A 28 33.55 -7.25 6.26
N SER A 29 34.43 -7.01 5.27
CA SER A 29 35.87 -7.30 5.38
C SER A 29 36.71 -6.09 5.80
N THR A 30 36.11 -4.90 5.89
CA THR A 30 36.82 -3.68 6.33
C THR A 30 36.14 -3.08 7.55
N SER A 31 36.61 -3.55 8.70
CA SER A 31 36.45 -2.90 10.00
C SER A 31 36.59 -1.37 9.91
N ALA A 32 35.67 -0.65 10.53
CA ALA A 32 35.84 0.72 11.02
C ALA A 32 35.93 1.88 9.99
N THR A 33 34.86 2.11 9.22
CA THR A 33 34.51 3.48 8.80
C THR A 33 33.10 3.85 9.25
N LEU A 34 33.00 4.35 10.49
CA LEU A 34 31.80 5.09 10.93
C LEU A 34 31.46 6.14 9.86
N GLY A 35 30.21 6.15 9.39
CA GLY A 35 29.70 7.21 8.49
C GLY A 35 29.62 6.88 7.00
N ASN A 36 30.20 5.77 6.53
CA ASN A 36 29.78 5.19 5.24
C ASN A 36 28.53 4.33 5.44
N THR A 37 28.47 3.70 6.62
CA THR A 37 27.36 3.07 7.34
C THR A 37 25.99 3.72 7.09
N TYR A 38 24.91 3.06 6.62
CA TYR A 38 23.56 3.54 7.02
C TYR A 38 23.38 3.08 8.48
N ASP A 39 24.24 3.58 9.38
CA ASP A 39 24.31 3.17 10.79
C ASP A 39 22.97 3.49 11.50
N PHE A 40 22.24 4.48 10.97
CA PHE A 40 20.89 4.85 11.38
C PHE A 40 19.98 5.01 10.16
N ASN A 41 19.16 4.01 9.88
CA ASN A 41 18.18 4.07 8.80
C ASN A 41 16.95 4.89 9.22
N ILE A 42 17.05 6.21 9.09
CA ILE A 42 15.95 7.15 9.40
C ILE A 42 14.77 6.93 8.44
N LEU A 43 15.03 6.58 7.18
CA LEU A 43 13.98 6.33 6.20
C LEU A 43 13.08 5.16 6.63
N PHE A 44 13.69 4.05 7.04
CA PHE A 44 12.96 2.90 7.61
C PHE A 44 12.12 3.31 8.81
N ALA A 45 12.73 4.01 9.78
CA ALA A 45 12.02 4.43 10.99
C ALA A 45 10.81 5.34 10.69
N ASN A 46 10.93 6.25 9.72
CA ASN A 46 9.84 7.15 9.31
C ASN A 46 8.71 6.40 8.57
N VAL A 47 9.05 5.53 7.63
CA VAL A 47 8.05 4.79 6.85
C VAL A 47 7.26 3.83 7.75
N GLU A 48 7.95 3.07 8.61
CA GLU A 48 7.32 2.14 9.57
C GLU A 48 6.48 2.84 10.64
N THR A 49 6.67 4.16 10.86
CA THR A 49 5.79 4.95 11.73
C THR A 49 4.62 5.59 11.00
N ILE A 50 4.83 6.08 9.77
CA ILE A 50 3.79 6.78 9.00
C ILE A 50 2.76 5.81 8.42
N VAL A 51 3.18 4.64 7.92
CA VAL A 51 2.26 3.65 7.30
C VAL A 51 1.13 3.25 8.26
N PRO A 52 1.40 2.76 9.49
CA PRO A 52 0.33 2.41 10.43
C PRO A 52 -0.43 3.64 10.97
N ALA A 53 0.15 4.84 10.90
CA ALA A 53 -0.54 6.07 11.27
C ALA A 53 -1.61 6.48 10.25
N ILE A 54 -1.43 6.11 8.97
CA ILE A 54 -2.38 6.39 7.90
C ILE A 54 -3.40 5.26 7.77
N ILE A 55 -2.94 4.00 7.77
CA ILE A 55 -3.79 2.81 7.61
C ILE A 55 -3.65 1.96 8.87
N ASN A 56 -4.59 2.10 9.81
CA ASN A 56 -4.63 1.30 11.03
C ASN A 56 -5.76 0.24 11.03
N SER A 57 -6.69 0.35 10.08
CA SER A 57 -7.88 -0.47 10.02
C SER A 57 -8.40 -0.60 8.59
N PRO A 58 -9.11 -1.69 8.27
CA PRO A 58 -9.75 -1.83 6.98
C PRO A 58 -10.78 -0.71 6.76
N PRO A 59 -10.90 -0.18 5.53
CA PRO A 59 -11.88 0.87 5.24
C PRO A 59 -13.31 0.35 5.43
N ALA A 60 -14.13 1.11 6.16
CA ALA A 60 -15.56 0.81 6.29
C ALA A 60 -16.30 1.30 5.04
N PRO A 61 -16.98 0.40 4.28
CA PRO A 61 -17.76 0.83 3.12
C PRO A 61 -19.00 1.61 3.58
N ASP A 62 -19.25 2.75 2.94
CA ASP A 62 -20.44 3.59 3.09
C ASP A 62 -21.03 3.82 1.69
N ILE A 63 -22.13 3.14 1.38
CA ILE A 63 -22.75 3.17 0.06
C ILE A 63 -24.08 3.89 0.16
N ARG A 64 -24.15 5.03 -0.51
CA ARG A 64 -25.34 5.89 -0.50
C ARG A 64 -25.95 5.95 -1.88
N ARG A 65 -27.26 6.17 -1.90
CA ARG A 65 -28.01 6.46 -3.13
C ARG A 65 -27.45 7.73 -3.76
N ARG A 66 -27.23 7.71 -5.08
CA ARG A 66 -26.68 8.86 -5.82
C ARG A 66 -27.64 10.04 -5.85
N PHE A 67 -28.92 9.77 -6.04
CA PHE A 67 -30.00 10.77 -6.02
C PHE A 67 -30.82 10.61 -4.75
N ALA A 68 -31.27 11.73 -4.18
CA ALA A 68 -31.96 11.77 -2.89
C ALA A 68 -33.45 11.39 -2.99
N ASP A 69 -33.83 10.62 -4.00
CA ASP A 69 -35.21 10.23 -4.26
C ASP A 69 -35.70 9.27 -3.16
N GLU A 70 -36.99 9.36 -2.80
CA GLU A 70 -37.63 8.43 -1.86
C GLU A 70 -38.00 7.11 -2.54
N ASP A 71 -37.01 6.45 -3.17
CA ASP A 71 -37.16 5.08 -3.65
C ASP A 71 -36.69 4.08 -2.58
N PRO A 72 -37.61 3.27 -2.00
CA PRO A 72 -37.27 2.22 -1.04
C PRO A 72 -36.40 1.11 -1.65
N ALA A 73 -36.63 0.73 -2.90
CA ALA A 73 -35.87 -0.35 -3.53
C ALA A 73 -34.39 0.05 -3.72
N ALA A 74 -34.14 1.30 -4.11
CA ALA A 74 -32.78 1.83 -4.20
C ALA A 74 -32.06 1.85 -2.85
N LYS A 75 -32.79 2.01 -1.74
CA LYS A 75 -32.21 1.99 -0.39
C LYS A 75 -31.82 0.57 0.00
N ASP A 76 -32.71 -0.39 -0.24
CA ASP A 76 -32.46 -1.80 0.08
C ASP A 76 -31.27 -2.34 -0.72
N VAL A 77 -31.14 -1.96 -2.00
CA VAL A 77 -29.99 -2.33 -2.83
C VAL A 77 -28.69 -1.71 -2.32
N ALA A 78 -28.70 -0.45 -1.88
CA ALA A 78 -27.52 0.19 -1.30
C ALA A 78 -27.06 -0.55 -0.04
N GLU A 79 -27.98 -0.90 0.86
CA GLU A 79 -27.69 -1.66 2.07
C GLU A 79 -27.18 -3.08 1.76
N LEU A 80 -27.76 -3.74 0.74
CA LEU A 80 -27.30 -5.04 0.27
C LEU A 80 -25.84 -5.00 -0.22
N ILE A 81 -25.51 -4.02 -1.07
CA ILE A 81 -24.15 -3.86 -1.61
C ILE A 81 -23.17 -3.52 -0.49
N GLU A 82 -23.57 -2.65 0.47
CA GLU A 82 -22.72 -2.30 1.61
C GLU A 82 -22.34 -3.54 2.42
N ARG A 83 -23.31 -4.41 2.71
CA ARG A 83 -23.08 -5.68 3.40
C ARG A 83 -22.22 -6.65 2.59
N ALA A 84 -22.44 -6.72 1.27
CA ALA A 84 -21.67 -7.58 0.38
C ALA A 84 -20.19 -7.18 0.34
N ILE A 85 -19.90 -5.87 0.23
CA ILE A 85 -18.53 -5.35 0.25
C ILE A 85 -17.91 -5.51 1.63
N ARG A 86 -18.65 -5.24 2.72
CA ARG A 86 -18.15 -5.44 4.09
C ARG A 86 -17.66 -6.87 4.29
N LYS A 87 -18.40 -7.86 3.78
CA LYS A 87 -17.98 -9.26 3.86
C LYS A 87 -16.69 -9.57 3.07
N GLN A 88 -16.44 -8.86 1.98
CA GLN A 88 -15.20 -9.00 1.20
C GLN A 88 -14.00 -8.35 1.89
N VAL A 89 -14.21 -7.26 2.63
CA VAL A 89 -13.15 -6.54 3.36
C VAL A 89 -12.80 -7.19 4.71
N ASP A 90 -13.74 -7.96 5.29
CA ASP A 90 -13.58 -8.66 6.58
C ASP A 90 -12.41 -9.66 6.64
N ASP A 91 -11.85 -10.08 5.51
CA ASP A 91 -10.75 -11.06 5.47
C ASP A 91 -9.36 -10.46 5.70
N SER A 92 -9.28 -9.15 5.99
CA SER A 92 -8.08 -8.34 6.20
C SER A 92 -7.09 -8.34 5.02
N LYS A 93 -7.38 -9.00 3.90
CA LYS A 93 -6.46 -9.02 2.74
C LYS A 93 -6.35 -7.65 2.10
N LEU A 94 -7.46 -6.92 2.03
CA LEU A 94 -7.46 -5.55 1.51
C LEU A 94 -6.57 -4.63 2.36
N GLN A 95 -6.54 -4.84 3.69
CA GLN A 95 -5.70 -4.05 4.58
C GLN A 95 -4.22 -4.28 4.31
N VAL A 96 -3.80 -5.54 4.15
CA VAL A 96 -2.39 -5.87 3.84
C VAL A 96 -1.94 -5.23 2.52
N GLU A 97 -2.78 -5.29 1.50
CA GLU A 97 -2.49 -4.65 0.21
C GLU A 97 -2.45 -3.10 0.32
N LEU A 98 -3.27 -2.51 1.20
CA LEU A 98 -3.31 -1.07 1.44
C LEU A 98 -2.10 -0.56 2.26
N GLU A 99 -1.62 -1.37 3.21
CA GLU A 99 -0.36 -1.10 3.92
C GLU A 99 0.83 -1.16 2.95
N GLY A 100 0.87 -2.17 2.07
CA GLY A 100 1.89 -2.27 1.02
C GLY A 100 1.83 -1.11 0.01
N GLU A 101 0.63 -0.70 -0.40
CA GLU A 101 0.42 0.47 -1.27
C GLU A 101 0.91 1.76 -0.63
N ALA A 102 0.61 1.98 0.66
CA ALA A 102 1.09 3.13 1.40
C ALA A 102 2.62 3.13 1.50
N GLN A 103 3.24 1.97 1.77
CA GLN A 103 4.69 1.81 1.80
C GLN A 103 5.33 2.15 0.45
N ASP A 104 4.81 1.59 -0.65
CA ASP A 104 5.26 1.90 -2.02
C ASP A 104 5.06 3.38 -2.38
N GLY A 105 3.99 3.99 -1.86
CA GLY A 105 3.72 5.42 -1.93
C GLY A 105 4.84 6.25 -1.28
N PHE A 106 5.31 5.89 -0.09
CA PHE A 106 6.38 6.61 0.59
C PHE A 106 7.79 6.32 0.05
N LEU A 107 8.00 5.16 -0.56
CA LEU A 107 9.31 4.79 -1.13
C LEU A 107 9.49 5.30 -2.55
N ALA A 108 8.60 4.92 -3.46
CA ALA A 108 8.71 5.18 -4.89
C ALA A 108 7.80 6.33 -5.37
N GLY A 109 7.00 6.91 -4.47
CA GLY A 109 6.03 7.95 -4.81
C GLY A 109 4.79 7.44 -5.54
N ARG A 110 4.60 6.11 -5.61
CA ARG A 110 3.50 5.51 -6.37
C ARG A 110 3.12 4.13 -5.81
N GLY A 111 2.03 4.09 -5.06
CA GLY A 111 1.30 2.86 -4.75
C GLY A 111 0.19 2.61 -5.77
N ILE A 112 -0.05 1.34 -6.14
CA ILE A 112 -1.19 0.94 -6.98
C ILE A 112 -1.76 -0.38 -6.50
N ILE A 113 -3.03 -0.38 -6.10
CA ILE A 113 -3.79 -1.61 -5.88
C ILE A 113 -4.56 -1.98 -7.14
N ARG A 114 -4.57 -3.28 -7.48
CA ARG A 114 -5.38 -3.83 -8.58
C ARG A 114 -6.37 -4.84 -8.06
N LEU A 115 -7.66 -4.57 -8.29
CA LEU A 115 -8.73 -5.53 -8.01
C LEU A 115 -8.85 -6.52 -9.17
N ARG A 116 -8.79 -7.82 -8.87
CA ARG A 116 -9.07 -8.89 -9.83
C ARG A 116 -10.29 -9.68 -9.39
N PHE A 117 -11.31 -9.72 -10.26
CA PHE A 117 -12.45 -10.59 -10.07
C PHE A 117 -12.07 -12.03 -10.41
N LYS A 118 -12.24 -12.93 -9.45
CA LYS A 118 -12.13 -14.38 -9.66
C LYS A 118 -13.53 -14.98 -9.49
N SER A 119 -14.08 -15.54 -10.56
CA SER A 119 -15.33 -16.30 -10.50
C SER A 119 -15.01 -17.78 -10.33
N ASP A 120 -15.62 -18.43 -9.35
CA ASP A 120 -15.56 -19.89 -9.17
C ASP A 120 -16.68 -20.61 -9.95
N ILE A 121 -17.58 -19.83 -10.58
CA ILE A 121 -18.76 -20.32 -11.29
C ILE A 121 -18.86 -19.58 -12.64
N VAL A 122 -19.03 -20.34 -13.72
CA VAL A 122 -19.39 -19.84 -15.07
C VAL A 122 -20.90 -19.99 -15.25
#